data_AF-A0A839JVJ7-F1
#
_entry.id   AF-A0A839JVJ7-F1
#
_cell.length_a   1.000
_cell.length_b   1.000
_cell.length_c   1.000
_cell.angle_alpha   90.00
_cell.angle_beta   90.00
_cell.angle_gamma   90.00
#
_symmetry.space_group_name_H-M   'P 1'
#
loop_
_entity.id
_entity.type
_entity.pdbx_description
1 polymer ?
#
loop_
_entity_poly.entity_id
_entity_poly.type
_entity_poly.pdbx_seq_one_letter_code
_entity_poly.pdbx_strand_id
1 'polypeptide(L)'
;MITAIGTHPDGTKFRADPRRLHTYSNCHIEYREPTEEEIKELRIPTVIVSILIPQTALFKSQSLATKLDLMIKFYDGLERFTRDGVIHLGNIDLNDIAQYVTAEEYKERKEAGVQFPPEVDTLFAKPKNEKPTA
;
A
#
# COMPACT_ATOMS: atom_id res chain seq x y z
N MET A 1 -7.22 -10.80 10.94
CA MET A 1 -5.75 -10.59 10.92
C MET A 1 -5.32 -10.22 12.34
N ILE A 2 -4.48 -11.04 12.99
CA ILE A 2 -4.02 -10.77 14.36
C ILE A 2 -2.85 -9.79 14.31
N THR A 3 -2.94 -8.68 15.04
CA THR A 3 -1.91 -7.64 15.13
C THR A 3 -1.53 -7.40 16.59
N ALA A 4 -0.25 -7.11 16.83
CA ALA A 4 0.21 -6.65 18.14
C ALA A 4 -0.12 -5.16 18.30
N ILE A 5 -0.97 -4.83 19.26
CA ILE A 5 -1.34 -3.45 19.59
C ILE A 5 -0.72 -3.12 20.94
N GLY A 6 0.10 -2.07 20.95
CA GLY A 6 0.69 -1.54 22.17
C GLY A 6 -0.14 -0.37 22.69
N THR A 7 -0.27 -0.29 24.01
CA THR A 7 -0.88 0.85 24.70
C THR A 7 0.14 1.45 25.66
N HIS A 8 0.42 2.74 25.49
CA HIS A 8 1.29 3.51 26.38
C HIS A 8 0.60 3.78 27.73
N PRO A 9 1.36 4.15 28.78
CA PRO A 9 0.79 4.50 30.10
C PRO A 9 -0.24 5.64 30.08
N ASP A 10 -0.14 6.53 29.08
CA ASP A 10 -1.07 7.64 28.87
C ASP A 10 -2.37 7.22 28.15
N GLY A 11 -2.48 5.96 27.75
CA GLY A 11 -3.62 5.40 27.01
C GLY A 11 -3.48 5.46 25.48
N THR A 12 -2.41 6.05 24.95
CA THR A 12 -2.20 6.15 23.50
C THR A 12 -1.86 4.79 22.91
N LYS A 13 -2.52 4.42 21.81
CA LYS A 13 -2.30 3.14 21.12
C LYS A 13 -1.33 3.29 19.96
N PHE A 14 -0.58 2.22 19.68
CA PHE A 14 0.29 2.12 18.52
C PHE A 14 0.34 0.70 17.97
N ARG A 15 0.69 0.56 16.70
CA ARG A 15 1.01 -0.74 16.11
C ARG A 15 2.39 -1.18 16.58
N ALA A 16 2.45 -2.23 17.40
CA ALA A 16 3.71 -2.76 17.90
C ALA A 16 4.38 -3.64 16.85
N ASP A 17 5.70 -3.50 16.66
CA ASP A 17 6.52 -4.43 15.87
C ASP A 17 6.80 -5.68 16.72
N PRO A 18 6.30 -6.87 16.34
CA PRO A 18 6.53 -8.10 17.08
C PRO A 18 8.02 -8.47 17.22
N ARG A 19 8.90 -7.94 16.35
CA ARG A 19 10.35 -8.17 16.39
C ARG A 19 11.06 -7.28 17.41
N ARG A 20 10.41 -6.21 17.85
CA ARG A 20 10.97 -5.18 18.74
C ARG A 20 10.23 -5.07 20.07
N LEU A 21 9.49 -6.10 20.47
CA LEU A 21 8.68 -6.06 21.70
C LEU A 21 9.47 -5.67 22.95
N HIS A 22 10.73 -6.13 23.04
CA HIS A 22 11.66 -5.79 24.13
C HIS A 22 11.95 -4.28 24.26
N THR A 23 11.68 -3.49 23.22
CA THR A 23 11.88 -2.03 23.22
C THR A 23 10.70 -1.27 23.82
N TYR A 24 9.51 -1.89 23.92
CA TYR A 24 8.29 -1.27 24.44
C TYR A 24 8.18 -1.41 25.96
N SER A 25 9.13 -0.80 26.68
CA SER A 25 9.11 -0.78 28.15
C SER A 25 7.88 -0.02 28.68
N ASN A 26 7.24 -0.55 29.73
CA ASN A 26 6.04 0.03 30.36
C ASN A 26 4.80 0.16 29.45
N CYS A 27 4.75 -0.55 28.33
CA CYS A 27 3.57 -0.62 27.47
C CYS A 27 2.83 -1.94 27.66
N HIS A 28 1.50 -1.93 27.57
CA HIS A 28 0.71 -3.16 27.52
C HIS A 28 0.57 -3.61 26.08
N ILE A 29 0.98 -4.85 25.77
CA ILE A 29 0.93 -5.41 24.41
C ILE A 29 -0.13 -6.50 24.36
N GLU A 30 -1.06 -6.37 23.42
CA GLU A 30 -2.11 -7.35 23.18
C GLU A 30 -2.09 -7.84 21.73
N TYR A 31 -2.35 -9.14 21.54
CA TYR A 31 -2.53 -9.74 20.22
C TYR A 31 -4.01 -9.96 19.99
N ARG A 32 -4.58 -9.16 19.10
CA ARG A 32 -5.99 -9.28 18.74
C ARG A 32 -6.25 -8.78 17.33
N GLU A 33 -7.49 -8.93 16.90
CA GLU A 33 -7.96 -8.26 15.69
C GLU A 33 -8.20 -6.77 16.00
N PRO A 34 -7.60 -5.84 15.23
CA PRO A 34 -7.83 -4.41 15.39
C PRO A 34 -9.25 -4.04 14.94
N THR A 35 -9.83 -2.98 15.53
CA THR A 35 -11.08 -2.40 15.04
C THR A 35 -10.84 -1.62 13.74
N GLU A 36 -11.89 -1.32 12.96
CA GLU A 36 -11.77 -0.51 11.74
C GLU A 36 -11.17 0.89 12.01
N GLU A 37 -11.53 1.49 13.13
CA GLU A 37 -10.98 2.77 13.59
C GLU A 37 -9.48 2.65 13.85
N GLU A 38 -9.05 1.61 14.57
CA GLU A 38 -7.63 1.37 14.88
C GLU A 38 -6.82 1.04 13.63
N ILE A 39 -7.38 0.30 12.67
CA ILE A 39 -6.75 0.04 11.38
C ILE A 39 -6.40 1.37 10.69
N LYS A 40 -7.35 2.31 10.69
CA LYS A 40 -7.18 3.62 10.05
C LYS A 40 -6.22 4.53 10.81
N GLU A 41 -6.40 4.66 12.13
CA GLU A 41 -5.60 5.55 12.97
C GLU A 41 -4.15 5.08 13.08
N LEU A 42 -3.94 3.77 13.29
CA LEU A 42 -2.62 3.19 13.48
C LEU A 42 -1.95 2.77 12.18
N ARG A 43 -2.57 3.07 11.02
CA ARG A 43 -2.12 2.71 9.68
C ARG A 43 -1.69 1.24 9.58
N ILE A 44 -2.58 0.36 10.02
CA ILE A 44 -2.34 -1.09 9.95
C ILE A 44 -2.68 -1.54 8.53
N PRO A 45 -1.72 -2.06 7.76
CA PRO A 45 -1.97 -2.51 6.40
C PRO A 45 -2.86 -3.74 6.43
N THR A 46 -3.94 -3.69 5.66
CA THR A 46 -4.93 -4.77 5.57
C THR A 46 -4.67 -5.66 4.37
N VAL A 47 -4.23 -5.08 3.26
CA VAL A 47 -3.94 -5.78 2.01
C VAL A 47 -2.60 -5.31 1.49
N ILE A 48 -1.63 -6.22 1.48
CA ILE A 48 -0.32 -5.99 0.90
C ILE A 48 -0.32 -6.53 -0.52
N VAL A 49 0.07 -5.69 -1.47
CA VAL A 49 0.04 -5.99 -2.90
C VAL A 49 1.41 -5.82 -3.55
N SER A 50 1.52 -6.33 -4.78
CA SER A 50 2.71 -6.21 -5.63
C SER A 50 2.34 -5.75 -7.03
N ILE A 51 3.12 -4.81 -7.56
CA ILE A 51 2.98 -4.25 -8.91
C ILE A 51 4.16 -4.73 -9.75
N LEU A 52 3.88 -5.11 -11.00
CA LEU A 52 4.91 -5.49 -11.97
C LEU A 52 5.03 -4.42 -13.04
N ILE A 53 6.23 -3.86 -13.19
CA ILE A 53 6.51 -2.76 -14.09
C ILE A 53 7.55 -3.23 -15.12
N PRO A 54 7.16 -3.51 -16.37
CA PRO A 54 8.13 -3.74 -17.43
C PRO A 54 9.07 -2.54 -17.55
N GLN A 55 10.38 -2.76 -17.70
CA GLN A 55 11.33 -1.65 -17.88
C GLN A 55 10.97 -0.76 -19.07
N THR A 56 10.39 -1.35 -20.12
CA THR A 56 9.88 -0.63 -21.29
C THR A 56 8.77 0.37 -20.96
N ALA A 57 7.99 0.14 -19.90
CA ALA A 57 6.95 1.06 -19.44
C ALA A 57 7.54 2.36 -18.88
N LEU A 58 8.72 2.31 -18.25
CA LEU A 58 9.40 3.50 -17.73
C LEU A 58 9.86 4.44 -18.84
N PHE A 59 10.22 3.92 -20.01
CA PHE A 59 10.60 4.74 -21.17
C PHE A 59 9.39 5.34 -21.88
N LYS A 60 8.21 4.73 -21.73
CA LYS A 60 6.95 5.23 -22.30
C LYS A 60 6.30 6.33 -21.45
N SER A 61 6.61 6.38 -20.16
CA SER A 61 6.03 7.34 -19.22
C SER A 61 7.07 7.90 -18.25
N GLN A 62 7.46 9.15 -18.47
CA GLN A 62 8.37 9.88 -17.58
C GLN A 62 7.73 10.17 -16.22
N SER A 63 6.40 10.35 -16.18
CA SER A 63 5.63 10.55 -14.94
C SER A 63 5.68 9.30 -14.07
N LEU A 64 5.52 8.11 -14.67
CA LEU A 64 5.68 6.82 -14.00
C LEU A 64 7.09 6.66 -13.42
N ALA A 65 8.13 6.92 -14.20
CA ALA A 65 9.51 6.80 -13.72
C ALA A 65 9.80 7.70 -12.51
N THR A 66 9.34 8.96 -12.58
CA THR A 66 9.55 9.94 -11.50
C THR A 66 8.78 9.56 -10.23
N LYS A 67 7.51 9.16 -10.36
CA LYS A 67 6.69 8.77 -9.19
C LYS A 67 7.11 7.45 -8.59
N LEU A 68 7.58 6.52 -9.41
CA LEU A 68 8.16 5.26 -8.94
C LEU A 68 9.36 5.53 -8.02
N ASP A 69 10.26 6.42 -8.45
CA ASP A 69 11.42 6.82 -7.65
C ASP A 69 11.02 7.48 -6.33
N LEU A 70 9.98 8.33 -6.33
CA LEU A 70 9.42 8.90 -5.11
C LEU A 70 8.85 7.83 -4.17
N MET A 71 8.06 6.89 -4.70
CA MET A 71 7.47 5.81 -3.90
C MET A 71 8.57 4.96 -3.25
N ILE A 72 9.63 4.63 -3.99
CA ILE A 72 10.78 3.87 -3.45
C ILE A 72 11.48 4.62 -2.32
N LYS A 73 11.54 5.95 -2.38
CA LYS A 73 12.20 6.77 -1.34
C LYS A 73 11.37 6.90 -0.06
N PHE A 74 10.04 6.94 -0.17
CA PHE A 74 9.18 7.13 1.00
C PHE A 74 8.78 5.83 1.68
N TYR A 75 8.77 4.72 0.94
CA TYR A 75 8.26 3.46 1.45
C TYR A 75 9.37 2.65 2.13
N ASP A 76 9.44 2.76 3.46
CA ASP A 76 10.36 1.94 4.24
C ASP A 76 9.93 0.46 4.21
N GLY A 77 10.88 -0.43 3.91
CA GLY A 77 10.62 -1.87 3.76
C GLY A 77 10.00 -2.29 2.42
N LEU A 78 9.97 -1.43 1.40
CA LEU A 78 9.52 -1.79 0.07
C LEU A 78 10.34 -2.97 -0.50
N GLU A 79 9.66 -3.99 -1.01
CA GLU A 79 10.33 -5.08 -1.71
C GLU A 79 10.54 -4.67 -3.16
N ARG A 80 11.79 -4.60 -3.61
CA ARG A 80 12.12 -4.22 -4.98
C ARG A 80 13.22 -5.10 -5.56
N PHE A 81 12.95 -5.68 -6.71
CA PHE A 81 13.96 -6.35 -7.53
C PHE A 81 13.62 -6.28 -9.02
N THR A 82 14.58 -6.59 -9.89
CA THR A 82 14.36 -6.63 -11.34
C THR A 82 14.78 -7.99 -11.85
N ARG A 83 13.89 -8.63 -12.62
CA ARG A 83 14.11 -9.95 -13.21
C ARG A 83 13.51 -9.97 -14.61
N ASP A 84 14.26 -10.47 -15.58
CA ASP A 84 13.82 -10.64 -16.96
C ASP A 84 13.21 -9.35 -17.58
N GLY A 85 13.80 -8.19 -17.25
CA GLY A 85 13.34 -6.89 -17.73
C GLY A 85 12.05 -6.37 -17.07
N VAL A 86 11.58 -7.02 -16.00
CA VAL A 86 10.40 -6.62 -15.21
C VAL A 86 10.84 -6.23 -13.81
N ILE A 87 10.43 -5.04 -13.39
CA ILE A 87 10.63 -4.54 -12.03
C ILE A 87 9.47 -5.05 -11.19
N HIS A 88 9.81 -5.80 -10.15
CA HIS A 88 8.89 -6.24 -9.12
C HIS A 88 8.92 -5.24 -7.98
N LEU A 89 7.74 -4.78 -7.58
CA LEU A 89 7.59 -3.83 -6.51
C LEU A 89 6.47 -4.29 -5.57
N GLY A 90 6.86 -4.83 -4.43
CA GLY A 90 5.99 -5.48 -3.46
C GLY A 90 6.07 -4.84 -2.07
N ASN A 91 5.35 -5.46 -1.14
CA ASN A 91 5.17 -4.95 0.22
C ASN A 91 4.51 -3.54 0.26
N ILE A 92 3.55 -3.28 -0.64
CA ILE A 92 2.81 -2.01 -0.69
C ILE A 92 1.43 -2.21 -0.06
N ASP A 93 1.02 -1.33 0.85
CA ASP A 93 -0.38 -1.26 1.30
C ASP A 93 -1.29 -0.76 0.15
N LEU A 94 -2.36 -1.51 -0.11
CA LEU A 94 -3.41 -1.14 -1.04
C LEU A 94 -3.98 0.26 -0.77
N ASN A 95 -4.10 0.65 0.50
CA ASN A 95 -4.62 1.96 0.89
C ASN A 95 -3.67 3.10 0.48
N ASP A 96 -2.37 2.84 0.47
CA ASP A 96 -1.37 3.83 0.04
C ASP A 96 -1.43 4.01 -1.48
N ILE A 97 -1.69 2.94 -2.25
CA ILE A 97 -1.85 3.05 -3.71
C ILE A 97 -2.96 4.04 -4.06
N ALA A 98 -4.10 4.00 -3.35
CA ALA A 98 -5.19 4.94 -3.56
C ALA A 98 -4.81 6.40 -3.25
N GLN A 99 -3.81 6.64 -2.39
CA GLN A 99 -3.32 7.98 -2.07
C GLN A 99 -2.28 8.49 -3.08
N TYR A 100 -1.47 7.60 -3.66
CA TYR A 100 -0.35 7.97 -4.53
C TYR A 100 -0.65 7.86 -6.03
N VAL A 101 -1.70 7.14 -6.42
CA VAL A 101 -2.05 6.88 -7.81
C VAL A 101 -3.47 7.38 -8.09
N THR A 102 -3.60 8.32 -9.01
CA THR A 102 -4.92 8.78 -9.47
C THR A 102 -5.54 7.80 -10.46
N ALA A 103 -6.85 7.88 -10.69
CA ALA A 103 -7.52 7.04 -11.69
C ALA A 103 -6.99 7.27 -13.12
N GLU A 104 -6.52 8.48 -13.43
CA GLU A 104 -5.88 8.80 -14.72
C GLU A 104 -4.51 8.14 -14.83
N GLU A 105 -3.70 8.24 -13.79
CA GLU A 105 -2.37 7.60 -13.75
C GLU A 105 -2.46 6.08 -13.76
N TYR A 106 -3.44 5.50 -13.07
CA TYR A 106 -3.69 4.07 -13.14
C TYR A 106 -3.92 3.62 -14.59
N LYS A 107 -4.76 4.35 -15.35
CA LYS A 107 -4.98 4.06 -16.77
C LYS A 107 -3.72 4.23 -17.61
N GLU A 108 -3.03 5.36 -17.46
CA GLU A 108 -1.78 5.65 -18.18
C GLU A 108 -0.75 4.52 -17.95
N ARG A 109 -0.62 4.07 -16.71
CA ARG A 109 0.30 2.99 -16.33
C ARG A 109 -0.13 1.64 -16.92
N LYS A 110 -1.43 1.32 -16.93
CA LYS A 110 -1.95 0.09 -17.59
C LYS A 110 -1.66 0.13 -19.09
N GLU A 111 -1.87 1.27 -19.76
CA GLU A 111 -1.56 1.47 -21.18
C GLU A 111 -0.06 1.36 -21.48
N ALA A 112 0.80 1.82 -20.55
CA ALA A 112 2.24 1.65 -20.63
C ALA A 112 2.69 0.18 -20.45
N GLY A 113 1.81 -0.69 -19.94
CA GLY A 113 2.05 -2.13 -19.76
C GLY A 113 2.30 -2.56 -18.31
N VAL A 114 2.06 -1.69 -17.32
CA VAL A 114 2.16 -2.04 -15.90
C VAL A 114 1.07 -3.05 -15.53
N GLN A 115 1.47 -4.12 -14.85
CA GLN A 115 0.53 -5.12 -14.34
C GLN A 115 0.24 -4.83 -12.87
N PHE A 116 -1.01 -4.48 -12.61
CA PHE A 116 -1.55 -4.31 -11.29
C PHE A 116 -2.28 -5.58 -10.86
N PRO A 117 -2.28 -5.90 -9.55
CA PRO A 117 -3.02 -7.05 -9.03
C PRO A 117 -4.53 -6.75 -8.97
N PRO A 118 -5.40 -7.79 -8.92
CA PRO A 118 -6.85 -7.64 -8.98
C PRO A 118 -7.45 -6.68 -7.92
N GLU A 119 -6.83 -6.61 -6.75
CA GLU A 119 -7.23 -5.75 -5.64
C GLU A 119 -7.09 -4.28 -6.03
N VAL A 120 -6.02 -3.92 -6.74
CA VAL A 120 -5.82 -2.56 -7.26
C VAL A 120 -6.74 -2.29 -8.45
N ASP A 121 -6.93 -3.28 -9.34
CA ASP A 121 -7.89 -3.15 -10.44
C ASP A 121 -9.31 -2.86 -9.90
N THR A 122 -9.68 -3.43 -8.75
CA THR A 122 -10.96 -3.20 -8.07
C THR A 122 -11.06 -1.80 -7.48
N LEU A 123 -9.97 -1.25 -6.91
CA LEU A 123 -9.96 0.15 -6.42
C LEU A 123 -10.28 1.16 -7.53
N PHE A 124 -9.80 0.92 -8.74
CA PHE A 124 -9.95 1.84 -9.87
C PHE A 124 -11.05 1.42 -10.86
N ALA A 125 -11.72 0.29 -10.62
CA ALA A 125 -12.93 -0.07 -11.32
C ALA A 125 -14.03 0.92 -10.95
N LYS A 126 -14.39 1.81 -11.88
CA LYS A 126 -15.54 2.72 -11.71
C LYS A 126 -16.75 1.92 -11.19
N PRO A 127 -17.56 2.46 -10.26
CA PRO A 127 -18.83 1.83 -9.94
C PRO A 127 -19.64 1.74 -11.24
N LYS A 128 -20.09 0.53 -11.59
CA LYS A 128 -21.11 0.33 -12.61
C LYS A 128 -22.44 0.87 -12.04
N ASN A 129 -22.65 2.17 -12.22
CA ASN A 129 -23.92 2.89 -12.39
C ASN A 129 -25.05 2.68 -11.36
N GLU A 130 -25.50 3.77 -10.71
CA GLU A 130 -26.92 3.93 -10.34
C GLU A 130 -27.47 5.29 -10.81
N LYS A 131 -28.06 5.22 -12.01
CA LYS A 131 -29.10 6.05 -12.70
C LYS A 131 -28.94 7.56 -12.91
N PRO A 132 -29.37 8.07 -14.10
CA PRO A 132 -29.55 9.49 -14.35
C PRO A 132 -30.85 9.96 -13.65
N THR A 133 -30.78 11.04 -12.90
CA THR A 133 -32.00 11.73 -12.47
C THR A 133 -32.31 12.82 -13.48
N ALA A 134 -33.52 12.70 -14.03
CA ALA A 134 -34.15 13.54 -15.04
C ALA A 134 -34.36 15.00 -14.60
#